data_AF-A0A1N7MQK5-F1
#
_entry.id   AF-A0A1N7MQK5-F1
#
_cell.length_a   1.000
_cell.length_b   1.000
_cell.length_c   1.000
_cell.angle_alpha   90.00
_cell.angle_beta   90.00
_cell.angle_gamma   90.00
#
_symmetry.space_group_name_H-M   'P 1'
#
loop_
_entity.id
_entity.type
_entity.pdbx_description
1 polymer ?
#
loop_
_entity_poly.entity_id
_entity_poly.type
_entity_poly.pdbx_seq_one_letter_code
_entity_poly.pdbx_strand_id
1 'polypeptide(L)'
;MIFNICREFKRKSMQTTNPFQIILDEINEVKQLLYSIQKEPELELKKKFYSFKEASDILKLDYQTVRSHVLKGNIKAEKIGRFYRINHLDLMSALQDVKSLKYKR
;
A
#
# COMPACT_ATOMS: atom_id res chain seq x y z
N MET A 1 64.54 -1.94 21.30
CA MET A 1 63.86 -3.13 20.74
C MET A 1 62.36 -3.25 21.09
N ILE A 2 61.78 -2.37 21.90
CA ILE A 2 60.36 -2.47 22.35
C ILE A 2 59.38 -1.69 21.44
N PHE A 3 59.87 -0.68 20.72
CA PHE A 3 59.02 0.18 19.87
C PHE A 3 58.47 -0.48 18.59
N ASN A 4 59.06 -1.59 18.12
CA ASN A 4 58.58 -2.28 16.92
C ASN A 4 57.42 -3.24 17.17
N ILE A 5 57.26 -3.73 18.41
CA ILE A 5 56.18 -4.68 18.76
C ILE A 5 54.82 -3.96 18.79
N CYS A 6 54.79 -2.70 19.22
CA CYS A 6 53.55 -1.91 19.29
C CYS A 6 53.01 -1.51 17.89
N ARG A 7 53.84 -1.54 16.84
CA ARG A 7 53.44 -1.18 15.46
C ARG A 7 52.87 -2.36 14.66
N GLU A 8 53.02 -3.59 15.15
CA GLU A 8 52.42 -4.79 14.54
C GLU A 8 51.05 -5.11 15.13
N PHE A 9 50.83 -4.85 16.42
CA PHE A 9 49.54 -5.13 17.06
C PHE A 9 48.39 -4.25 16.52
N LYS A 10 48.71 -3.07 15.97
CA LYS A 10 47.72 -2.15 15.37
C LYS A 10 47.40 -2.45 13.89
N ARG A 11 48.05 -3.45 13.27
CA ARG A 11 47.80 -3.86 11.86
C ARG A 11 46.98 -5.14 11.73
N LYS A 12 46.73 -5.85 12.84
CA LYS A 12 46.09 -7.16 12.87
C LYS A 12 44.63 -7.14 13.35
N SER A 13 43.94 -6.00 13.27
CA SER A 13 42.48 -6.03 13.07
C SER A 13 42.21 -6.42 11.62
N MET A 14 42.61 -7.66 11.32
CA MET A 14 42.30 -8.42 10.13
C MET A 14 40.79 -8.25 9.92
N GLN A 15 40.38 -7.76 8.76
CA GLN A 15 38.98 -7.56 8.42
C GLN A 15 38.27 -8.91 8.59
N THR A 16 37.67 -9.14 9.76
CA THR A 16 36.79 -10.27 9.98
C THR A 16 35.52 -9.92 9.23
N THR A 17 35.39 -10.43 8.01
CA THR A 17 34.13 -10.43 7.30
C THR A 17 33.10 -10.99 8.26
N ASN A 18 32.06 -10.21 8.57
CA ASN A 18 31.06 -10.60 9.55
C ASN A 18 30.54 -12.00 9.17
N PRO A 19 30.67 -13.02 10.02
CA PRO A 19 30.31 -14.40 9.67
C PRO A 19 28.81 -14.56 9.37
N PHE A 20 27.99 -13.58 9.76
CA PHE A 20 26.56 -13.53 9.46
C PHE A 20 26.20 -12.59 8.30
N GLN A 21 27.18 -12.00 7.60
CA GLN A 21 26.91 -11.04 6.52
C GLN A 21 26.04 -11.63 5.42
N ILE A 22 26.32 -12.88 5.04
CA ILE A 22 25.56 -13.61 4.01
C ILE A 22 24.08 -13.71 4.41
N ILE A 23 23.81 -14.08 5.66
CA ILE A 23 22.45 -14.21 6.19
C ILE A 23 21.75 -12.85 6.22
N LEU A 24 22.47 -11.78 6.60
CA LEU A 24 21.91 -10.42 6.61
C LEU A 24 21.54 -9.95 5.20
N ASP A 25 22.38 -10.26 4.21
CA ASP A 25 22.15 -9.91 2.81
C ASP A 25 20.93 -10.68 2.25
N GLU A 26 20.84 -11.99 2.51
CA GLU A 26 19.68 -12.81 2.13
C GLU A 26 18.37 -12.33 2.78
N ILE A 27 18.38 -12.01 4.09
CA ILE A 27 17.20 -11.47 4.78
C ILE A 27 16.79 -10.12 4.18
N ASN A 28 17.76 -9.29 3.79
CA ASN A 28 17.48 -8.02 3.16
C ASN A 28 16.84 -8.21 1.78
N GLU A 29 17.34 -9.16 0.97
CA GLU A 29 16.73 -9.53 -0.31
C GLU A 29 15.29 -10.01 -0.16
N VAL A 30 15.03 -10.91 0.80
CA VAL A 30 13.66 -11.40 1.09
C VAL A 30 12.74 -10.23 1.50
N LYS A 31 13.25 -9.30 2.30
CA LYS A 31 12.50 -8.10 2.70
C LYS A 31 12.16 -7.21 1.51
N GLN A 32 13.08 -7.04 0.55
CA GLN A 32 12.80 -6.28 -0.67
C GLN A 32 11.72 -6.96 -1.52
N LEU A 33 11.79 -8.28 -1.69
CA LEU A 33 10.78 -9.05 -2.43
C LEU A 33 9.39 -8.98 -1.78
N LEU A 34 9.33 -9.07 -0.45
CA LEU A 34 8.06 -8.88 0.28
C LEU A 34 7.48 -7.48 0.04
N TYR A 35 8.33 -6.45 0.05
CA TYR A 35 7.89 -5.08 -0.18
C TYR A 35 7.36 -4.86 -1.60
N SER A 36 8.00 -5.45 -2.63
CA SER A 36 7.49 -5.36 -4.01
C SER A 36 6.14 -6.06 -4.15
N ILE A 37 5.99 -7.27 -3.60
CA ILE A 37 4.74 -8.02 -3.63
C ILE A 37 3.61 -7.28 -2.92
N GLN A 38 3.91 -6.59 -1.80
CA GLN A 38 2.89 -5.85 -1.06
C GLN A 38 2.45 -4.57 -1.79
N LYS A 39 3.34 -3.96 -2.59
CA LYS A 39 3.08 -2.68 -3.27
C LYS A 39 2.33 -2.84 -4.59
N GLU A 40 2.55 -3.93 -5.31
CA GLU A 40 1.82 -4.28 -6.55
C GLU A 40 0.29 -4.28 -6.40
N PRO A 41 -0.33 -4.94 -5.40
CA PRO A 41 -1.78 -5.00 -5.27
C PRO A 41 -2.40 -3.64 -4.95
N GLU A 42 -1.70 -2.75 -4.23
CA GLU A 42 -2.21 -1.41 -3.95
C GLU A 42 -2.34 -0.56 -5.22
N LEU A 43 -1.39 -0.70 -6.15
CA LEU A 43 -1.39 0.06 -7.40
C LEU A 43 -2.48 -0.43 -8.35
N GLU A 44 -2.72 -1.74 -8.41
CA GLU A 44 -3.79 -2.31 -9.21
C GLU A 44 -5.17 -1.91 -8.68
N LEU A 45 -5.37 -1.97 -7.36
CA LEU A 45 -6.62 -1.57 -6.74
C LEU A 45 -6.93 -0.09 -6.98
N LYS A 46 -5.92 0.78 -6.94
CA LYS A 46 -6.08 2.22 -7.22
C LYS A 46 -6.52 2.52 -8.66
N LYS A 47 -6.13 1.70 -9.63
CA LYS A 47 -6.48 1.90 -11.05
C LYS A 47 -7.81 1.27 -11.46
N LYS A 48 -8.45 0.50 -10.57
CA LYS A 48 -9.72 -0.16 -10.89
C LYS A 48 -10.88 0.83 -10.84
N PHE A 49 -11.64 0.83 -11.94
CA PHE A 49 -12.89 1.56 -12.11
C PHE A 49 -14.08 0.62 -11.98
N TYR A 50 -15.02 0.95 -11.12
CA TYR A 50 -16.23 0.18 -10.91
C TYR A 50 -17.44 0.84 -11.58
N SER A 51 -18.34 0.01 -12.07
CA SER A 51 -19.70 0.41 -12.43
C SER A 51 -20.57 0.59 -11.18
N PHE A 52 -21.75 1.20 -11.33
CA PHE A 52 -22.70 1.33 -10.22
C PHE A 52 -23.18 -0.01 -9.65
N LYS A 53 -23.24 -1.06 -10.47
CA LYS A 53 -23.65 -2.39 -10.01
C LYS A 53 -22.56 -3.01 -9.13
N GLU A 54 -21.31 -2.99 -9.57
CA GLU A 54 -20.19 -3.49 -8.77
C GLU A 54 -19.98 -2.66 -7.50
N ALA A 55 -20.14 -1.34 -7.59
CA ALA A 55 -20.11 -0.46 -6.43
C ALA A 55 -21.21 -0.81 -5.41
N SER A 56 -22.42 -1.14 -5.88
CA SER A 56 -23.53 -1.58 -5.04
C SER A 56 -23.20 -2.88 -4.30
N ASP A 57 -22.61 -3.87 -5.00
CA ASP A 57 -22.20 -5.14 -4.40
C ASP A 57 -21.12 -4.95 -3.33
N ILE A 58 -20.13 -4.08 -3.58
CA ILE A 58 -19.04 -3.79 -2.63
C ILE A 58 -19.56 -3.03 -1.40
N LEU A 59 -20.40 -2.01 -1.62
CA LEU A 59 -20.96 -1.18 -0.54
C LEU A 59 -22.09 -1.90 0.20
N LYS A 60 -22.63 -2.99 -0.36
CA LYS A 60 -23.85 -3.68 0.10
C LYS A 60 -25.04 -2.72 0.22
N LEU A 61 -25.14 -1.79 -0.73
CA LEU A 61 -26.22 -0.82 -0.84
C LEU A 61 -27.05 -1.10 -2.09
N ASP A 62 -28.31 -0.64 -2.10
CA ASP A 62 -29.13 -0.73 -3.31
C ASP A 62 -28.57 0.16 -4.45
N TYR A 63 -28.76 -0.29 -5.68
CA TYR A 63 -28.32 0.41 -6.89
C TYR A 63 -28.84 1.86 -6.97
N GLN A 64 -30.11 2.09 -6.62
CA GLN A 64 -30.72 3.44 -6.63
C GLN A 64 -30.05 4.34 -5.60
N THR A 65 -29.70 3.78 -4.45
CA THR A 65 -29.00 4.51 -3.38
C THR A 65 -27.64 4.96 -3.87
N VAL A 66 -26.84 4.06 -4.46
CA VAL A 66 -25.53 4.40 -5.04
C VAL A 66 -25.67 5.49 -6.11
N ARG A 67 -26.63 5.34 -7.03
CA ARG A 67 -26.90 6.36 -8.07
C ARG A 67 -27.28 7.71 -7.47
N SER A 68 -28.14 7.74 -6.46
CA SER A 68 -28.55 8.97 -5.78
C SER A 68 -27.36 9.67 -5.13
N HIS A 69 -26.50 8.92 -4.43
CA HIS A 69 -25.30 9.46 -3.80
C HIS A 69 -24.28 10.00 -4.80
N VAL A 70 -24.14 9.36 -5.97
CA VAL A 70 -23.29 9.87 -7.05
C VAL A 70 -23.87 11.16 -7.64
N LEU A 71 -25.19 11.21 -7.89
CA LEU A 71 -25.85 12.41 -8.42
C LEU A 71 -25.81 13.59 -7.44
N LYS A 72 -25.88 13.32 -6.13
CA LYS A 72 -25.73 14.33 -5.07
C LYS A 72 -24.28 14.79 -4.87
N GLY A 73 -23.30 14.10 -5.46
CA GLY A 73 -21.88 14.40 -5.31
C GLY A 73 -21.24 13.87 -4.02
N ASN A 74 -21.94 13.01 -3.26
CA ASN A 74 -21.38 12.35 -2.08
C ASN A 74 -20.32 11.30 -2.47
N ILE A 75 -20.53 10.62 -3.60
CA ILE A 75 -19.57 9.67 -4.16
C ILE A 75 -19.06 10.28 -5.47
N LYS A 76 -17.74 10.46 -5.57
CA LYS A 76 -17.13 10.95 -6.80
C LYS A 76 -17.16 9.86 -7.86
N ALA A 77 -17.69 10.20 -9.03
CA ALA A 77 -17.70 9.34 -10.20
C ALA A 77 -17.28 10.15 -11.43
N GLU A 78 -16.47 9.54 -12.28
CA GLU A 78 -16.05 10.11 -13.55
C GLU A 78 -16.96 9.60 -14.66
N LYS A 79 -17.34 10.50 -15.57
CA LYS A 79 -18.11 10.13 -16.76
C LYS A 79 -17.14 9.79 -17.90
N ILE A 80 -16.97 8.51 -18.15
CA ILE A 80 -16.14 8.01 -19.25
C ILE A 80 -17.08 7.66 -20.41
N GLY A 81 -17.19 8.58 -21.37
CA GLY A 81 -18.13 8.51 -22.48
C GLY A 81 -19.59 8.57 -22.02
N ARG A 82 -20.33 7.48 -22.17
CA ARG A 82 -21.74 7.36 -21.74
C ARG A 82 -21.93 6.75 -20.35
N PHE A 83 -20.88 6.20 -19.77
CA PHE A 83 -20.95 5.45 -18.52
C PHE A 83 -20.30 6.22 -17.37
N TYR A 84 -20.87 6.10 -16.18
CA TYR A 84 -20.24 6.56 -14.96
C TYR A 84 -19.36 5.46 -14.39
N ARG A 85 -18.16 5.84 -13.96
CA ARG A 85 -17.14 4.96 -13.40
C ARG A 85 -16.64 5.55 -12.09
N ILE A 86 -16.55 4.71 -11.06
CA ILE A 86 -16.12 5.11 -9.72
C ILE A 86 -14.74 4.53 -9.48
N ASN A 87 -13.78 5.37 -9.08
CA ASN A 87 -12.46 4.91 -8.66
C ASN A 87 -12.55 4.17 -7.32
N HIS A 88 -11.68 3.18 -7.12
CA HIS A 88 -11.65 2.42 -5.88
C HIS A 88 -11.44 3.30 -4.63
N LEU A 89 -10.55 4.30 -4.71
CA LEU A 89 -10.25 5.21 -3.61
C LEU A 89 -11.48 6.02 -3.18
N ASP A 90 -12.23 6.54 -4.16
CA ASP A 90 -13.44 7.32 -3.92
C ASP A 90 -14.58 6.47 -3.34
N LEU A 91 -14.62 5.18 -3.70
CA LEU A 91 -15.57 4.24 -3.12
C LEU A 91 -15.27 3.97 -1.63
N MET A 92 -13.99 3.79 -1.30
CA MET A 92 -13.55 3.51 0.07
C MET A 92 -13.68 4.73 1.00
N SER A 93 -13.42 5.94 0.50
CA SER A 93 -13.63 7.17 1.27
C SER A 93 -15.11 7.36 1.62
N ALA A 94 -16.01 7.14 0.66
CA ALA A 94 -17.45 7.23 0.89
C ALA A 94 -17.94 6.23 1.97
N LEU A 95 -17.35 5.04 2.04
CA LEU A 95 -17.65 4.06 3.11
C LEU A 95 -17.32 4.59 4.50
N GLN A 96 -16.17 5.25 4.62
CA GLN A 96 -15.71 5.79 5.90
C GLN A 96 -16.59 6.96 6.34
N ASP A 97 -16.96 7.83 5.41
CA ASP A 97 -17.82 8.98 5.68
C ASP A 97 -19.21 8.56 6.14
N VAL A 98 -19.85 7.58 5.49
CA VAL A 98 -21.19 7.09 5.89
C VAL A 98 -21.18 6.47 7.29
N LYS A 99 -20.12 5.73 7.65
CA LYS A 99 -19.98 5.17 9.02
C LYS A 99 -19.88 6.27 10.06
N SER A 100 -19.08 7.31 9.81
CA SER A 100 -18.91 8.43 10.74
C SER A 100 -20.23 9.15 11.05
N LEU A 101 -21.15 9.23 10.08
CA LEU A 101 -22.47 9.83 10.26
C LEU A 101 -23.42 8.96 11.09
N LYS A 102 -23.29 7.63 11.05
CA LYS A 102 -24.17 6.71 11.79
C LYS A 102 -23.92 6.73 13.30
N TYR A 103 -22.65 6.76 13.71
CA TYR A 103 -22.23 6.61 15.11
C TYR A 103 -22.12 7.92 15.90
N LYS A 104 -22.48 9.05 15.27
CA LYS A 104 -22.59 10.35 15.94
C LYS A 104 -23.99 10.63 16.53
N ARG A 105 -24.90 9.65 16.45
CA ARG A 105 -26.25 9.73 17.03
C ARG A 105 -26.26 9.41 18.51
#